data_AF-A0A7S3WD96-F1
#
_entry.id   AF-A0A7S3WD96-F1
#
_cell.length_a   1.000
_cell.length_b   1.000
_cell.length_c   1.000
_cell.angle_alpha   90.00
_cell.angle_beta   90.00
_cell.angle_gamma   90.00
#
_symmetry.space_group_name_H-M   'P 1'
#
loop_
_entity.id
_entity.type
_entity.pdbx_description
1 polymer ?
#
loop_
_entity_poly.entity_id
_entity_poly.type
_entity_poly.pdbx_seq_one_letter_code
_entity_poly.pdbx_strand_id
1 'polypeptide(L)'
;QKIEADRAAAFAELREAKEAETANGYKMAEQKEDELATTDNALAEAKEDLGQEKATLEADTKFLGNVKETCAEADKNFEERKAARLEEIKAVSETIQILQADEARDAMSGTYNFLQVASSHRDQRRTQAAAALRSAAQKTHSPQLAVLATAVELDA
;
A
#
# COMPACT_ATOMS: atom_id res chain seq x y z
N GLN A 1 105.50 -26.15 -2.68
CA GLN A 1 104.42 -26.70 -1.83
C GLN A 1 103.66 -25.61 -1.07
N LYS A 2 104.30 -24.71 -0.29
CA LYS A 2 103.58 -23.65 0.47
C LYS A 2 102.67 -22.75 -0.39
N ILE A 3 103.17 -22.22 -1.51
CA ILE A 3 102.40 -21.38 -2.45
C ILE A 3 101.18 -22.10 -3.05
N GLU A 4 101.29 -23.41 -3.26
CA GLU A 4 100.21 -24.23 -3.82
C GLU A 4 99.12 -24.49 -2.78
N ALA A 5 99.52 -24.72 -1.52
CA ALA A 5 98.60 -24.82 -0.39
C ALA A 5 97.84 -23.50 -0.15
N ASP A 6 98.52 -22.36 -0.18
CA ASP A 6 97.89 -21.04 -0.01
C ASP A 6 96.87 -20.74 -1.13
N ARG A 7 97.17 -21.12 -2.38
CA ARG A 7 96.24 -20.99 -3.52
C ARG A 7 95.03 -21.91 -3.40
N ALA A 8 95.24 -23.14 -2.93
CA ALA A 8 94.14 -24.08 -2.70
C ALA A 8 93.19 -23.58 -1.59
N ALA A 9 93.74 -23.01 -0.51
CA ALA A 9 92.96 -22.39 0.56
C ALA A 9 92.14 -21.20 0.04
N ALA A 10 92.77 -20.26 -0.67
CA ALA A 10 92.07 -19.10 -1.23
C ALA A 10 90.97 -19.49 -2.23
N PHE A 11 91.17 -20.54 -3.03
CA PHE A 11 90.14 -21.06 -3.93
C PHE A 11 88.98 -21.69 -3.15
N ALA A 12 89.26 -22.45 -2.09
CA ALA A 12 88.24 -23.04 -1.23
C ALA A 12 87.36 -21.96 -0.57
N GLU A 13 87.98 -20.92 0.00
CA GLU A 13 87.26 -19.78 0.60
C GLU A 13 86.40 -19.05 -0.44
N LEU A 14 86.94 -18.77 -1.63
CA LEU A 14 86.20 -18.11 -2.71
C LEU A 14 85.01 -18.96 -3.18
N ARG A 15 85.22 -20.28 -3.29
CA ARG A 15 84.17 -21.23 -3.68
C ARG A 15 83.05 -21.24 -2.63
N GLU A 16 83.40 -21.36 -1.35
CA GLU A 16 82.42 -21.33 -0.26
C GLU A 16 81.62 -20.03 -0.27
N ALA A 17 82.29 -18.87 -0.42
CA ALA A 17 81.63 -17.58 -0.51
C ALA A 17 80.65 -17.51 -1.71
N LYS A 18 81.02 -18.05 -2.87
CA LYS A 18 80.17 -18.07 -4.06
C LYS A 18 79.00 -19.05 -3.97
N GLU A 19 79.20 -20.22 -3.36
CA GLU A 19 78.12 -21.17 -3.06
C GLU A 19 77.12 -20.54 -2.08
N ALA A 20 77.59 -19.82 -1.05
CA ALA A 20 76.74 -19.09 -0.11
C ALA A 20 75.98 -17.92 -0.78
N GLU A 21 76.65 -17.13 -1.63
CA GLU A 21 76.04 -16.04 -2.40
C GLU A 21 74.93 -16.57 -3.32
N THR A 22 75.19 -17.69 -4.01
CA THR A 22 74.23 -18.34 -4.89
C THR A 22 73.01 -18.86 -4.11
N ALA A 23 73.23 -19.52 -2.97
CA ALA A 23 72.16 -20.00 -2.11
C ALA A 23 71.28 -18.87 -1.56
N ASN A 24 71.89 -17.74 -1.18
CA ASN A 24 71.15 -16.56 -0.76
C ASN A 24 70.38 -15.92 -1.92
N GLY A 25 70.98 -15.87 -3.11
CA GLY A 25 70.33 -15.38 -4.33
C GLY A 25 69.07 -16.18 -4.68
N TYR A 26 69.13 -17.52 -4.61
CA TYR A 26 67.97 -18.38 -4.82
C TYR A 26 66.87 -18.13 -3.78
N LYS A 27 67.22 -18.04 -2.49
CA LYS A 27 66.24 -17.73 -1.43
C LYS A 27 65.56 -16.38 -1.64
N MET A 28 66.32 -15.35 -2.02
CA MET A 28 65.76 -14.04 -2.31
C MET A 28 64.86 -14.05 -3.55
N ALA A 29 65.18 -14.85 -4.56
CA ALA A 29 64.35 -14.99 -5.75
C ALA A 29 63.01 -15.65 -5.41
N GLU A 30 63.04 -16.76 -4.67
CA GLU A 30 61.84 -17.47 -4.20
C GLU A 30 60.94 -16.55 -3.35
N GLN A 31 61.52 -15.84 -2.38
CA GLN A 31 60.77 -14.87 -1.56
C GLN A 31 60.10 -13.79 -2.40
N LYS A 32 60.79 -13.25 -3.40
CA LYS A 32 60.22 -12.22 -4.28
C LYS A 32 59.14 -12.77 -5.20
N GLU A 33 59.23 -14.03 -5.61
CA GLU A 33 58.19 -14.68 -6.40
C GLU A 33 56.91 -14.88 -5.57
N ASP A 34 57.06 -15.30 -4.31
CA ASP A 34 55.95 -15.39 -3.35
C ASP A 34 55.31 -14.02 -3.06
N GLU A 35 56.13 -12.99 -2.83
CA GLU A 35 55.67 -11.61 -2.63
C GLU A 35 54.92 -11.12 -3.88
N LEU A 36 55.47 -11.33 -5.08
CA LEU A 36 54.83 -10.93 -6.34
C LEU A 36 53.46 -11.58 -6.46
N ALA A 37 53.37 -12.90 -6.31
CA ALA A 37 52.11 -13.64 -6.40
C ALA A 37 51.08 -13.13 -5.37
N THR A 38 51.52 -12.86 -4.14
CA THR A 38 50.65 -12.29 -3.10
C THR A 38 50.14 -10.90 -3.50
N THR A 39 51.02 -10.04 -4.00
CA THR A 39 50.63 -8.68 -4.42
C THR A 39 49.74 -8.66 -5.65
N ASP A 40 49.95 -9.57 -6.60
CA ASP A 40 49.12 -9.70 -7.80
C ASP A 40 47.70 -10.16 -7.43
N ASN A 41 47.57 -11.13 -6.52
CA ASN A 41 46.27 -11.56 -6.00
C ASN A 41 45.55 -10.41 -5.27
N ALA A 42 46.24 -9.73 -4.35
CA ALA A 42 45.66 -8.60 -3.61
C ALA A 42 45.22 -7.47 -4.56
N LEU A 43 45.97 -7.22 -5.63
CA LEU A 43 45.63 -6.23 -6.64
C LEU A 43 44.41 -6.66 -7.47
N ALA A 44 44.28 -7.94 -7.80
CA ALA A 44 43.12 -8.48 -8.50
C ALA A 44 41.85 -8.37 -7.64
N GLU A 45 41.93 -8.78 -6.37
CA GLU A 45 40.85 -8.65 -5.39
C GLU A 45 40.42 -7.18 -5.22
N ALA A 46 41.37 -6.27 -5.01
CA ALA A 46 41.07 -4.85 -4.85
C ALA A 46 40.42 -4.22 -6.10
N LYS A 47 40.73 -4.71 -7.30
CA LYS A 47 40.08 -4.26 -8.54
C LYS A 47 38.65 -4.78 -8.64
N GLU A 48 38.40 -6.02 -8.23
CA GLU A 48 37.05 -6.59 -8.18
C GLU A 48 36.19 -5.83 -7.18
N ASP A 49 36.67 -5.65 -5.95
CA ASP A 49 35.98 -4.91 -4.89
C ASP A 49 35.63 -3.50 -5.34
N LEU A 50 36.58 -2.78 -5.95
CA LEU A 50 36.34 -1.44 -6.49
C LEU A 50 35.22 -1.45 -7.54
N GLY A 51 35.19 -2.45 -8.41
CA GLY A 51 34.13 -2.63 -9.41
C GLY A 51 32.76 -2.84 -8.76
N GLN A 52 32.69 -3.72 -7.76
CA GLN A 52 31.46 -4.00 -7.02
C GLN A 52 30.97 -2.77 -6.25
N GLU A 53 31.86 -2.08 -5.53
CA GLU A 53 31.54 -0.86 -4.77
C GLU A 53 31.04 0.27 -5.68
N LYS A 54 31.63 0.44 -6.87
CA LYS A 54 31.13 1.40 -7.86
C LYS A 54 29.72 1.07 -8.34
N ALA A 55 29.44 -0.21 -8.59
CA ALA A 55 28.11 -0.65 -9.01
C ALA A 55 27.07 -0.41 -7.90
N THR A 56 27.42 -0.71 -6.64
CA THR A 56 26.58 -0.43 -5.47
C THR A 56 26.34 1.07 -5.32
N LEU A 57 27.38 1.89 -5.43
CA LEU A 57 27.27 3.36 -5.32
C LEU A 57 26.36 3.95 -6.42
N GLU A 58 26.47 3.46 -7.65
CA GLU A 58 25.60 3.90 -8.75
C GLU A 58 24.13 3.52 -8.48
N ALA A 59 23.87 2.29 -8.04
CA ALA A 59 22.54 1.82 -7.70
C ALA A 59 21.92 2.65 -6.55
N ASP A 60 22.69 2.90 -5.49
CA ASP A 60 22.25 3.68 -4.33
C ASP A 60 21.99 5.14 -4.70
N THR A 61 22.84 5.72 -5.55
CA THR A 61 22.64 7.10 -6.03
C THR A 61 21.35 7.24 -6.83
N LYS A 62 21.06 6.27 -7.70
CA LYS A 62 19.82 6.24 -8.48
C LYS A 62 18.60 6.02 -7.58
N PHE A 63 18.69 5.09 -6.64
CA PHE A 63 17.63 4.84 -5.66
C PHE A 63 17.33 6.10 -4.85
N LEU A 64 18.35 6.78 -4.34
CA LEU A 64 18.21 8.02 -3.59
C LEU A 64 17.58 9.15 -4.42
N GLY A 65 17.92 9.24 -5.72
CA GLY A 65 17.25 10.15 -6.66
C GLY A 65 15.75 9.89 -6.75
N ASN A 66 15.38 8.63 -7.00
CA ASN A 66 13.97 8.22 -7.12
C ASN A 66 13.18 8.47 -5.82
N VAL A 67 13.79 8.20 -4.65
CA VAL A 67 13.16 8.45 -3.35
C VAL A 67 12.90 9.94 -3.14
N LYS A 68 13.85 10.81 -3.48
CA LYS A 68 13.66 12.26 -3.36
C LYS A 68 12.51 12.75 -4.23
N GLU A 69 12.43 12.29 -5.47
CA GLU A 69 11.33 12.64 -6.38
C GLU A 69 9.98 12.15 -5.84
N THR A 70 9.92 10.89 -5.42
CA THR A 70 8.69 10.28 -4.87
C THR A 70 8.22 11.02 -3.62
N CYS A 71 9.14 11.38 -2.71
CA CYS A 71 8.80 12.15 -1.51
C CYS A 71 8.26 13.54 -1.87
N ALA A 72 8.92 14.25 -2.79
CA ALA A 72 8.47 15.58 -3.21
C ALA A 72 7.09 15.54 -3.88
N GLU A 73 6.83 14.54 -4.72
CA GLU A 73 5.53 14.34 -5.33
C GLU A 73 4.45 13.97 -4.30
N ALA A 74 4.78 13.08 -3.35
CA ALA A 74 3.86 12.70 -2.27
C ALA A 74 3.47 13.89 -1.39
N ASP A 75 4.44 14.73 -1.01
CA ASP A 75 4.19 15.94 -0.22
C ASP A 75 3.27 16.91 -0.97
N LYS A 76 3.55 17.14 -2.27
CA LYS A 76 2.71 17.97 -3.13
C LYS A 76 1.28 17.43 -3.21
N ASN A 77 1.12 16.15 -3.53
CA ASN A 77 -0.18 15.51 -3.65
C ASN A 77 -0.95 15.54 -2.32
N PHE A 78 -0.24 15.41 -1.19
CA PHE A 78 -0.86 15.49 0.13
C PHE A 78 -1.40 16.90 0.42
N GLU A 79 -0.61 17.94 0.17
CA GLU A 79 -1.07 19.32 0.39
C GLU A 79 -2.21 19.71 -0.57
N GLU A 80 -2.19 19.28 -1.84
CA GLU A 80 -3.31 19.46 -2.77
C GLU A 80 -4.60 18.78 -2.26
N ARG A 81 -4.50 17.53 -1.83
CA ARG A 81 -5.65 16.79 -1.27
C ARG A 81 -6.18 17.42 0.00
N LYS A 82 -5.30 17.90 0.87
CA LYS A 82 -5.66 18.60 2.10
C LYS A 82 -6.38 19.91 1.80
N ALA A 83 -5.90 20.71 0.85
CA ALA A 83 -6.56 21.92 0.41
C ALA A 83 -7.97 21.62 -0.15
N ALA A 84 -8.07 20.67 -1.08
CA ALA A 84 -9.36 20.26 -1.64
C ALA A 84 -10.34 19.75 -0.56
N ARG A 85 -9.85 19.01 0.43
CA ARG A 85 -10.67 18.54 1.55
C ARG A 85 -11.17 19.68 2.43
N LEU A 86 -10.37 20.71 2.66
CA LEU A 86 -10.80 21.91 3.40
C LEU A 86 -11.88 22.68 2.63
N GLU A 87 -11.75 22.79 1.30
CA GLU A 87 -12.79 23.37 0.45
C GLU A 87 -14.09 22.56 0.48
N GLU A 88 -13.99 21.23 0.43
CA GLU A 88 -15.15 20.33 0.56
C GLU A 88 -15.86 20.53 1.91
N ILE A 89 -15.11 20.57 3.02
CA ILE A 89 -15.67 20.82 4.36
C ILE A 89 -16.40 22.18 4.40
N LYS A 90 -15.82 23.21 3.78
CA LYS A 90 -16.44 24.53 3.69
C LYS A 90 -17.75 24.47 2.89
N ALA A 91 -17.73 23.86 1.70
CA ALA A 91 -18.93 23.74 0.85
C ALA A 91 -20.05 22.93 1.54
N VAL A 92 -19.71 21.84 2.23
CA VAL A 92 -20.66 21.06 3.03
C VAL A 92 -21.25 21.91 4.17
N SER A 93 -20.41 22.69 4.86
CA SER A 93 -20.86 23.57 5.93
C SER A 93 -21.80 24.67 5.42
N GLU A 94 -21.49 25.28 4.29
CA GLU A 94 -22.36 26.27 3.62
C GLU A 94 -23.68 25.64 3.17
N THR A 95 -23.65 24.41 2.64
CA THR A 95 -24.86 23.67 2.25
C THR A 95 -25.76 23.39 3.46
N ILE A 96 -25.17 23.00 4.60
CA ILE A 96 -25.92 22.82 5.85
C ILE A 96 -26.58 24.12 6.28
N GLN A 97 -25.88 25.26 6.19
CA GLN A 97 -26.46 26.56 6.52
C GLN A 97 -27.62 26.92 5.60
N ILE A 98 -27.50 26.68 4.30
CA ILE A 98 -28.59 26.91 3.33
C ILE A 98 -29.81 26.04 3.67
N LEU A 99 -29.61 24.75 3.94
CA LEU A 99 -30.71 23.84 4.31
C LEU A 99 -31.35 24.21 5.66
N GLN A 100 -30.58 24.80 6.57
CA GLN A 100 -31.07 25.21 7.88
C GLN A 100 -31.70 26.61 7.90
N ALA A 101 -31.52 27.41 6.84
CA ALA A 101 -32.10 28.74 6.73
C ALA A 101 -33.63 28.69 6.83
N ASP A 102 -34.22 29.67 7.51
CA ASP A 102 -35.66 29.68 7.78
C ASP A 102 -36.50 29.61 6.49
N GLU A 103 -36.07 30.27 5.41
CA GLU A 103 -36.75 30.20 4.11
C GLU A 103 -36.74 28.76 3.52
N ALA A 104 -35.63 28.03 3.67
CA ALA A 104 -35.56 26.63 3.24
C ALA A 104 -36.40 25.70 4.13
N ARG A 105 -36.43 25.95 5.45
CA ARG A 105 -37.30 25.23 6.39
C ARG A 105 -38.78 25.48 6.10
N ASP A 106 -39.15 26.72 5.81
CA ASP A 106 -40.51 27.13 5.50
C ASP A 106 -40.97 26.51 4.16
N ALA A 107 -40.11 26.51 3.14
CA ALA A 107 -40.37 25.82 1.88
C ALA A 107 -40.57 24.30 2.06
N MET A 108 -39.73 23.64 2.87
CA MET A 108 -39.89 22.22 3.20
C MET A 108 -41.19 21.97 3.98
N SER A 109 -41.48 22.75 5.02
CA SER A 109 -42.70 22.58 5.82
C SER A 109 -43.97 22.84 5.01
N GLY A 110 -43.95 23.82 4.10
CA GLY A 110 -45.06 24.13 3.22
C GLY A 110 -45.33 23.04 2.17
N THR A 111 -44.28 22.36 1.70
CA THR A 111 -44.38 21.36 0.62
C THR A 111 -44.78 19.96 1.12
N TYR A 112 -44.37 19.55 2.33
CA TYR A 112 -44.62 18.19 2.86
C TYR A 112 -45.91 18.04 3.69
N ASN A 113 -46.79 19.04 3.72
CA ASN A 113 -48.09 18.97 4.42
C ASN A 113 -49.11 18.01 3.76
N PHE A 114 -48.80 17.43 2.60
CA PHE A 114 -49.67 16.47 1.90
C PHE A 114 -49.06 15.07 1.79
N LEU A 115 -48.49 14.55 2.89
CA LEU A 115 -48.25 13.11 3.00
C LEU A 115 -49.48 12.46 3.63
N GLN A 116 -50.23 11.68 2.84
CA GLN A 116 -51.37 10.89 3.31
C GLN A 116 -50.85 9.75 4.21
N VAL A 117 -50.69 10.03 5.51
CA VAL A 117 -50.13 9.09 6.51
C VAL A 117 -51.05 7.89 6.76
N ALA A 118 -52.36 8.02 6.50
CA ALA A 118 -53.29 6.91 6.56
C ALA A 118 -54.51 7.14 5.65
N SER A 119 -54.86 6.16 4.83
CA SER A 119 -56.20 6.02 4.25
C SER A 119 -57.05 5.16 5.18
N SER A 120 -57.90 5.81 5.98
CA SER A 120 -59.01 5.11 6.64
C SER A 120 -60.12 4.86 5.61
N HIS A 121 -59.86 4.07 4.57
CA HIS A 121 -60.92 3.45 3.79
C HIS A 121 -61.34 2.14 4.46
N ARG A 122 -61.92 2.24 5.67
CA ARG A 122 -62.91 1.23 6.06
C ARG A 122 -64.08 1.45 5.11
N ASP A 123 -64.27 0.51 4.18
CA ASP A 123 -65.23 0.59 3.09
C ASP A 123 -66.65 0.67 3.66
N GLN A 124 -67.10 1.88 3.97
CA GLN A 124 -68.38 2.16 4.65
C GLN A 124 -69.57 1.67 3.81
N ARG A 125 -69.35 1.43 2.52
CA ARG A 125 -70.32 0.80 1.62
C ARG A 125 -70.53 -0.67 1.95
N ARG A 126 -69.47 -1.40 2.33
CA ARG A 126 -69.56 -2.83 2.69
C ARG A 126 -70.26 -3.04 4.03
N THR A 127 -69.99 -2.19 5.02
CA THR A 127 -70.72 -2.27 6.31
C THR A 127 -72.20 -1.97 6.13
N GLN A 128 -72.56 -0.99 5.29
CA GLN A 128 -73.95 -0.72 4.94
C GLN A 128 -74.60 -1.88 4.15
N ALA A 129 -73.88 -2.47 3.19
CA ALA A 129 -74.37 -3.60 2.42
C ALA A 129 -74.60 -4.85 3.31
N ALA A 130 -73.67 -5.17 4.21
CA ALA A 130 -73.82 -6.25 5.17
C ALA A 130 -75.01 -6.01 6.12
N ALA A 131 -75.23 -4.78 6.58
CA ALA A 131 -76.39 -4.44 7.42
C ALA A 131 -77.73 -4.61 6.67
N ALA A 132 -77.80 -4.17 5.41
CA ALA A 132 -78.99 -4.35 4.58
C ALA A 132 -79.29 -5.83 4.33
N LEU A 133 -78.26 -6.64 4.01
CA LEU A 133 -78.40 -8.08 3.80
C LEU A 133 -78.83 -8.82 5.07
N ARG A 134 -78.31 -8.44 6.26
CA ARG A 134 -78.79 -8.97 7.55
C ARG A 134 -80.27 -8.65 7.79
N SER A 135 -80.69 -7.42 7.51
CA SER A 135 -82.09 -7.02 7.68
C SER A 135 -83.03 -7.81 6.76
N ALA A 136 -82.60 -8.09 5.53
CA ALA A 136 -83.34 -8.90 4.58
C ALA A 136 -83.39 -10.37 5.01
N ALA A 137 -82.27 -10.91 5.51
CA ALA A 137 -82.19 -12.27 6.05
C ALA A 137 -83.14 -12.46 7.25
N GLN A 138 -83.23 -11.49 8.16
CA GLN A 138 -84.17 -11.52 9.30
C GLN A 138 -85.63 -11.51 8.86
N LYS A 139 -85.98 -10.71 7.85
CA LYS A 139 -87.36 -10.63 7.34
C LYS A 139 -87.77 -11.89 6.58
N THR A 140 -86.86 -12.43 5.78
CA THR A 140 -87.14 -13.57 4.87
C THR A 140 -86.82 -14.93 5.49
N HIS A 141 -86.21 -14.96 6.68
CA HIS A 141 -85.69 -16.16 7.34
C HIS A 141 -84.77 -17.00 6.42
N SER A 142 -84.09 -16.34 5.48
CA SER A 142 -83.18 -17.00 4.53
C SER A 142 -81.78 -17.14 5.13
N PRO A 143 -81.31 -18.36 5.42
CA PRO A 143 -79.96 -18.57 5.96
C PRO A 143 -78.87 -18.20 4.94
N GLN A 144 -79.17 -18.27 3.64
CA GLN A 144 -78.23 -17.90 2.57
C GLN A 144 -77.91 -16.40 2.57
N LEU A 145 -78.90 -15.54 2.85
CA LEU A 145 -78.68 -14.09 2.95
C LEU A 145 -77.89 -13.71 4.20
N ALA A 146 -78.06 -14.45 5.31
CA ALA A 146 -77.27 -14.24 6.52
C ALA A 146 -75.78 -14.55 6.29
N VAL A 147 -75.48 -15.66 5.60
CA VAL A 147 -74.11 -16.06 5.24
C VAL A 147 -73.49 -15.08 4.26
N LEU A 148 -74.25 -14.59 3.28
CA LEU A 148 -73.76 -13.58 2.33
C LEU A 148 -73.44 -12.26 3.05
N ALA A 149 -74.25 -11.86 4.02
CA ALA A 149 -73.99 -10.64 4.79
C ALA A 149 -72.70 -10.71 5.61
N THR A 150 -72.38 -11.88 6.17
CA THR A 150 -71.11 -12.09 6.88
C THR A 150 -69.93 -12.14 5.92
N ALA A 151 -70.09 -12.73 4.74
CA ALA A 151 -69.04 -12.76 3.73
C ALA A 151 -68.68 -11.34 3.25
N VAL A 152 -69.68 -10.49 2.99
CA VAL A 152 -69.49 -9.10 2.54
C VAL A 152 -68.80 -8.22 3.60
N GLU A 153 -68.99 -8.51 4.88
CA GLU A 153 -68.33 -7.78 5.97
C GLU A 153 -66.88 -8.24 6.21
N LEU A 154 -66.59 -9.53 5.96
CA LEU A 154 -65.31 -10.16 6.26
C LEU A 154 -64.31 -10.16 5.09
N ASP A 155 -64.76 -9.94 3.85
CA ASP A 155 -63.91 -9.92 2.64
C ASP A 155 -63.10 -8.61 2.48
N ALA A 156 -62.58 -8.08 3.60
CA ALA A 156 -61.79 -6.86 3.72
C ALA A 156 -60.33 -7.17 4.08
#